data_AF-A0AAN1WGT0-F1
#
_entry.id   AF-A0AAN1WGT0-F1
#
_cell.length_a   1.000
_cell.length_b   1.000
_cell.length_c   1.000
_cell.angle_alpha   90.00
_cell.angle_beta   90.00
_cell.angle_gamma   90.00
#
_symmetry.space_group_name_H-M   'P 1'
#
loop_
_entity.id
_entity.type
_entity.pdbx_description
1 polymer ?
#
loop_
_entity_poly.entity_id
_entity_poly.type
_entity_poly.pdbx_seq_one_letter_code
_entity_poly.pdbx_strand_id
1 'polypeptide(L)'
;MYLMDTRVILIIVNNTGHAVACTDIRCGAFSNLNVGDTLANGETGTYTSDTHDKSFVTWAMVSGPGAWETGMICPQFSHNSAYGSAKAGLQHYSRTGTPATFTYHLGQDNQADWSSGNSYCPTNGLNYGGCSKS
;
A
#
# COMPACT_ATOMS: atom_id res chain seq x y z
N MET A 1 -14.84 -25.25 -4.70
CA MET A 1 -15.01 -23.79 -4.55
C MET A 1 -13.89 -23.33 -3.65
N TYR A 2 -12.77 -22.87 -4.20
CA TYR A 2 -11.72 -22.26 -3.39
C TYR A 2 -12.26 -20.91 -2.92
N LEU A 3 -12.45 -20.75 -1.61
CA LEU A 3 -12.57 -19.42 -1.02
C LEU A 3 -11.25 -18.72 -1.36
N MET A 4 -11.32 -17.66 -2.17
CA MET A 4 -10.16 -16.78 -2.34
C MET A 4 -10.01 -16.03 -1.03
N ASP A 5 -9.22 -16.61 -0.12
CA ASP A 5 -8.98 -16.04 1.20
C ASP A 5 -8.17 -14.74 1.02
N THR A 6 -8.78 -13.61 1.37
CA THR A 6 -8.13 -12.30 1.37
C THR A 6 -6.79 -12.38 2.07
N ARG A 7 -5.74 -11.91 1.40
CA ARG A 7 -4.37 -11.88 1.93
C ARG A 7 -3.94 -10.49 2.34
N VAL A 8 -4.37 -9.48 1.59
CA VAL A 8 -4.04 -8.09 1.83
C VAL A 8 -5.32 -7.30 2.00
N ILE A 9 -5.38 -6.50 3.07
CA ILE A 9 -6.31 -5.41 3.26
C ILE A 9 -5.51 -4.12 3.17
N LEU A 10 -5.71 -3.34 2.11
CA LEU A 10 -5.10 -2.04 1.90
C LEU A 10 -6.08 -0.95 2.33
N ILE A 11 -5.68 -0.11 3.28
CA ILE A 11 -6.45 1.06 3.70
C ILE A 11 -5.68 2.32 3.29
N ILE A 12 -6.32 3.18 2.51
CA ILE A 12 -5.78 4.48 2.09
C ILE A 12 -6.63 5.57 2.74
N VAL A 13 -6.02 6.40 3.56
CA VAL A 13 -6.63 7.61 4.12
C VAL A 13 -6.00 8.81 3.42
N ASN A 14 -6.79 9.60 2.71
CA ASN A 14 -6.28 10.77 2.01
C ASN A 14 -6.25 11.99 2.94
N ASN A 15 -5.06 12.37 3.42
CA ASN A 15 -4.84 13.58 4.24
C ASN A 15 -4.01 14.64 3.51
N THR A 16 -4.01 14.62 2.17
CA THR A 16 -3.10 15.43 1.35
C THR A 16 -3.54 16.88 1.20
N GLY A 17 -4.76 17.23 1.62
CA GLY A 17 -5.41 18.52 1.36
C GLY A 17 -6.08 18.59 -0.02
N HIS A 18 -5.93 17.57 -0.87
CA HIS A 18 -6.42 17.56 -2.25
C HIS A 18 -7.07 16.20 -2.58
N ALA A 19 -7.87 16.15 -3.65
CA ALA A 19 -8.32 14.88 -4.20
C ALA A 19 -7.15 14.14 -4.88
N VAL A 20 -7.11 12.83 -4.72
CA VAL A 20 -6.12 11.95 -5.35
C VAL A 20 -6.81 10.89 -6.21
N ALA A 21 -6.11 10.39 -7.22
CA ALA A 21 -6.51 9.28 -8.07
C ALA A 21 -5.49 8.15 -8.02
N CYS A 22 -5.95 6.92 -8.04
CA CYS A 22 -5.12 5.76 -8.31
C CYS A 22 -4.67 5.83 -9.77
N THR A 23 -3.37 5.97 -10.01
CA THR A 23 -2.81 6.13 -11.37
C THR A 23 -2.09 4.89 -11.87
N ASP A 24 -1.75 3.97 -10.98
CA ASP A 24 -1.02 2.77 -11.33
C ASP A 24 -1.21 1.69 -10.26
N ILE A 25 -1.34 0.44 -10.73
CA ILE A 25 -1.37 -0.77 -9.90
C ILE A 25 -0.42 -1.76 -10.57
N ARG A 26 0.61 -2.22 -9.85
CA ARG A 26 1.60 -3.17 -10.38
C ARG A 26 1.68 -4.44 -9.57
N CYS A 27 2.03 -5.53 -10.27
CA CYS A 27 2.40 -6.84 -9.75
C CYS A 27 1.27 -7.62 -9.03
N GLY A 28 0.36 -6.95 -8.35
CA GLY A 28 -0.86 -7.51 -7.78
C GLY A 28 -2.11 -6.90 -8.41
N ALA A 29 -3.26 -7.48 -8.07
CA ALA A 29 -4.58 -6.97 -8.41
C ALA A 29 -5.40 -6.85 -7.12
N PHE A 30 -6.31 -5.90 -7.08
CA PHE A 30 -7.24 -5.70 -5.98
C PHE A 30 -8.66 -5.93 -6.49
N SER A 31 -9.50 -6.58 -5.68
CA SER A 31 -10.87 -6.94 -6.06
C SER A 31 -11.77 -5.72 -6.29
N ASN A 32 -11.41 -4.58 -5.71
CA ASN A 32 -12.24 -3.38 -5.65
C ASN A 32 -11.44 -2.07 -5.74
N LEU A 33 -10.28 -2.09 -6.40
CA LEU A 33 -9.50 -0.89 -6.73
C LEU A 33 -9.08 -0.95 -8.20
N ASN A 34 -9.37 0.12 -8.94
CA ASN A 34 -9.01 0.30 -10.33
C ASN A 34 -8.19 1.58 -10.52
N VAL A 35 -7.36 1.58 -11.56
CA VAL A 35 -6.74 2.82 -12.05
C VAL A 35 -7.86 3.77 -12.48
N GLY A 36 -7.80 5.01 -11.98
CA GLY A 36 -8.82 6.04 -12.15
C GLY A 36 -9.70 6.25 -10.92
N ASP A 37 -9.73 5.30 -9.97
CA ASP A 37 -10.50 5.48 -8.73
C ASP A 37 -9.96 6.67 -7.93
N THR A 38 -10.85 7.52 -7.44
CA THR A 38 -10.51 8.75 -6.73
C THR A 38 -10.88 8.70 -5.27
N LEU A 39 -10.10 9.39 -4.44
CA LEU A 39 -10.44 9.70 -3.05
C LEU A 39 -10.37 11.21 -2.86
N ALA A 40 -11.46 11.83 -2.39
CA ALA A 40 -11.45 13.21 -1.93
C ALA A 40 -10.60 13.35 -0.66
N ASN A 41 -10.20 14.58 -0.33
CA ASN A 41 -9.49 14.83 0.91
C ASN A 41 -10.36 14.48 2.13
N GLY A 42 -9.80 13.74 3.08
CA GLY A 42 -10.48 13.20 4.25
C GLY A 42 -11.16 11.85 4.02
N GLU A 43 -11.25 11.37 2.77
CA GLU A 43 -11.85 10.07 2.49
C GLU A 43 -10.91 8.90 2.78
N THR A 44 -11.52 7.76 3.07
CA THR A 44 -10.83 6.48 3.28
C THR A 44 -11.33 5.44 2.28
N GLY A 45 -10.41 4.83 1.55
CA GLY A 45 -10.67 3.67 0.71
C GLY A 45 -10.11 2.40 1.35
N THR A 46 -10.87 1.30 1.26
CA THR A 46 -10.45 -0.02 1.75
C THR A 46 -10.52 -1.02 0.60
N TYR A 47 -9.39 -1.66 0.31
CA TYR A 47 -9.21 -2.51 -0.86
C TYR A 47 -8.66 -3.87 -0.45
N THR A 48 -9.06 -4.93 -1.15
CA THR A 48 -8.66 -6.30 -0.82
C THR A 48 -7.94 -6.97 -1.98
N SER A 49 -6.97 -7.82 -1.66
CA SER A 49 -6.26 -8.66 -2.63
C SER A 49 -6.02 -10.03 -2.05
N ASP A 50 -6.11 -11.06 -2.88
CA ASP A 50 -5.78 -12.46 -2.57
C ASP A 50 -4.35 -12.84 -2.98
N THR A 51 -3.60 -11.89 -3.56
CA THR A 51 -2.26 -12.19 -4.09
C THR A 51 -1.23 -12.46 -3.00
N HIS A 52 -0.33 -13.38 -3.30
CA HIS A 52 0.90 -13.60 -2.54
C HIS A 52 2.07 -12.74 -3.03
N ASP A 53 1.90 -12.09 -4.18
CA ASP A 53 2.94 -11.31 -4.82
C ASP A 53 3.03 -9.91 -4.20
N LYS A 54 4.15 -9.22 -4.46
CA LYS A 54 4.23 -7.79 -4.13
C LYS A 54 3.13 -7.08 -4.91
N SER A 55 2.50 -6.11 -4.27
CA SER A 55 1.56 -5.19 -4.89
C SER A 55 2.09 -3.79 -4.71
N PHE A 56 2.03 -2.99 -5.77
CA PHE A 56 2.36 -1.57 -5.70
C PHE A 56 1.18 -0.75 -6.20
N VAL A 57 0.90 0.37 -5.54
CA VAL A 57 -0.16 1.30 -5.94
C VAL A 57 0.41 2.71 -5.92
N THR A 58 0.11 3.50 -6.95
CA THR A 58 0.44 4.93 -6.99
C THR A 58 -0.83 5.76 -6.88
N TRP A 59 -0.86 6.67 -5.92
CA TRP A 59 -1.87 7.71 -5.80
C TRP A 59 -1.26 9.05 -6.22
N ALA A 60 -1.90 9.78 -7.12
CA ALA A 60 -1.46 11.10 -7.55
C ALA A 60 -2.55 12.14 -7.36
N MET A 61 -2.19 13.40 -7.12
CA MET A 61 -3.16 14.49 -7.07
C MET A 61 -3.90 14.58 -8.41
N VAL A 62 -5.23 14.72 -8.35
CA VAL A 62 -6.05 14.94 -9.56
C VAL A 62 -5.68 16.26 -10.23
N SER A 63 -5.30 17.26 -9.44
CA SER A 63 -4.85 18.56 -9.91
C SER A 63 -3.59 19.00 -9.18
N GLY A 64 -2.43 18.92 -9.86
CA GLY A 64 -1.16 19.43 -9.36
C GLY A 64 -0.05 18.38 -9.26
N PRO A 65 1.17 18.79 -8.87
CA PRO A 65 2.32 17.90 -8.77
C PRO A 65 2.36 17.21 -7.41
N GLY A 66 1.98 15.94 -7.34
CA GLY A 66 2.15 15.13 -6.14
C GLY A 66 1.75 13.69 -6.37
N ALA A 67 2.61 12.76 -5.94
CA ALA A 67 2.38 11.34 -6.03
C ALA A 67 2.92 10.62 -4.79
N TRP A 68 2.23 9.56 -4.40
CA TRP A 68 2.52 8.73 -3.24
C TRP A 68 2.48 7.28 -3.69
N GLU A 69 3.61 6.60 -3.54
CA GLU A 69 3.73 5.22 -3.96
C GLU A 69 3.73 4.32 -2.74
N THR A 70 2.89 3.29 -2.80
CA THR A 70 2.80 2.27 -1.75
C THR A 70 3.24 0.92 -2.31
N GLY A 71 3.86 0.11 -1.48
CA GLY A 71 4.28 -1.24 -1.80
C GLY A 71 3.97 -2.17 -0.64
N MET A 72 3.43 -3.35 -0.90
CA MET A 72 3.06 -4.28 0.16
C MET A 72 3.12 -5.72 -0.31
N ILE A 73 3.27 -6.65 0.63
CA ILE A 73 3.21 -8.09 0.37
C ILE A 73 2.72 -8.86 1.60
N CYS A 74 1.89 -9.87 1.37
CA CYS A 74 1.52 -10.90 2.34
C CYS A 74 1.92 -12.29 1.79
N PRO A 75 3.21 -12.66 1.88
CA PRO A 75 3.71 -13.89 1.29
C PRO A 75 3.23 -15.12 2.08
N GLN A 76 3.34 -16.31 1.49
CA GLN A 76 2.86 -17.54 2.13
C GLN A 76 3.79 -18.06 3.25
N PHE A 77 5.10 -17.89 3.08
CA PHE A 77 6.11 -18.55 3.93
C PHE A 77 7.10 -17.58 4.58
N SER A 78 6.88 -16.27 4.45
CA SER A 78 7.75 -15.25 5.03
C SER A 78 6.94 -14.13 5.67
N HIS A 79 7.62 -13.05 6.05
CA HIS A 79 6.98 -11.95 6.79
C HIS A 79 6.24 -11.01 5.86
N ASN A 80 5.13 -10.48 6.34
CA ASN A 80 4.48 -9.32 5.73
C ASN A 80 5.47 -8.15 5.73
N SER A 81 5.46 -7.40 4.64
CA SER A 81 6.31 -6.22 4.47
C SER A 81 5.58 -5.15 3.69
N ALA A 82 5.83 -3.89 4.03
CA ALA A 82 5.25 -2.74 3.35
C ALA A 82 6.22 -1.57 3.24
N TYR A 83 6.01 -0.71 2.25
CA TYR A 83 6.82 0.44 1.94
C TYR A 83 5.92 1.60 1.50
N GLY A 84 6.29 2.81 1.90
CA GLY A 84 5.72 4.04 1.38
C GLY A 84 6.84 4.96 0.89
N SER A 85 6.74 5.49 -0.32
CA SER A 85 7.65 6.54 -0.79
C SER A 85 7.27 7.90 -0.21
N ALA A 86 8.27 8.70 0.15
CA ALA A 86 8.09 10.04 0.72
C ALA A 86 7.05 10.06 1.87
N LYS A 87 6.04 10.95 1.78
CA LYS A 87 4.94 11.09 2.74
C LYS A 87 3.73 10.21 2.39
N ALA A 88 3.96 8.98 1.95
CA ALA A 88 2.88 8.01 1.73
C ALA A 88 2.21 7.59 3.05
N GLY A 89 2.85 7.84 4.19
CA GLY A 89 2.28 7.72 5.52
C GLY A 89 1.94 6.28 5.91
N LEU A 90 2.82 5.33 5.60
CA LEU A 90 2.71 3.95 6.07
C LEU A 90 2.63 3.91 7.61
N GLN A 91 1.55 3.36 8.14
CA GLN A 91 1.35 3.16 9.58
C GLN A 91 1.89 1.80 10.05
N HIS A 92 1.92 1.58 11.36
CA HIS A 92 2.33 0.30 11.92
C HIS A 92 1.46 -0.86 11.41
N TYR A 93 2.09 -2.01 11.19
CA TYR A 93 1.45 -3.23 10.71
C TYR A 93 2.06 -4.48 11.34
N SER A 94 1.31 -5.58 11.35
CA SER A 94 1.82 -6.88 11.81
C SER A 94 2.66 -7.54 10.72
N ARG A 95 3.90 -7.93 11.05
CA ARG A 95 4.78 -8.70 10.15
C ARG A 95 4.36 -10.16 9.99
N THR A 96 3.36 -10.62 10.74
CA THR A 96 2.83 -11.99 10.70
C THR A 96 1.31 -11.99 10.64
N GLY A 97 0.73 -13.11 10.19
CA GLY A 97 -0.72 -13.30 10.07
C GLY A 97 -1.25 -13.04 8.67
N THR A 98 -2.43 -13.58 8.39
CA THR A 98 -3.18 -13.42 7.14
C THR A 98 -4.67 -13.29 7.47
N PRO A 99 -5.40 -12.30 6.94
CA PRO A 99 -4.90 -11.22 6.07
C PRO A 99 -3.93 -10.28 6.78
N ALA A 100 -3.02 -9.70 6.02
CA ALA A 100 -2.21 -8.56 6.44
C ALA A 100 -2.96 -7.26 6.15
N THR A 101 -3.08 -6.39 7.15
CA THR A 101 -3.66 -5.05 6.99
C THR A 101 -2.55 -4.01 6.91
N PHE A 102 -2.56 -3.21 5.86
CA PHE A 102 -1.63 -2.09 5.67
C PHE A 102 -2.42 -0.79 5.52
N THR A 103 -2.12 0.18 6.38
CA THR A 103 -2.77 1.50 6.36
C THR A 103 -1.77 2.55 5.92
N TYR A 104 -2.16 3.39 4.97
CA TYR A 104 -1.39 4.53 4.47
C TYR A 104 -2.18 5.81 4.66
N HIS A 105 -1.62 6.77 5.38
CA HIS A 105 -2.15 8.11 5.56
C HIS A 105 -1.43 9.06 4.60
N LEU A 106 -1.94 9.20 3.37
CA LEU A 106 -1.28 10.01 2.35
C LEU A 106 -1.11 11.46 2.82
N GLY A 107 0.09 12.01 2.66
CA GLY A 107 0.47 13.34 3.16
C GLY A 107 1.12 13.34 4.55
N GLN A 108 1.22 12.19 5.22
CA GLN A 108 1.87 12.04 6.53
C GLN A 108 3.19 11.27 6.46
N ASP A 109 3.98 11.35 7.53
CA ASP A 109 5.25 10.63 7.63
C ASP A 109 5.04 9.13 7.89
N ASN A 110 5.88 8.30 7.28
CA ASN A 110 5.89 6.87 7.54
C ASN A 110 6.30 6.57 8.99
N GLN A 111 5.58 5.67 9.64
CA GLN A 111 5.83 5.17 11.00
C GLN A 111 6.41 3.75 11.01
N ALA A 112 6.35 3.07 9.86
CA ALA A 112 6.92 1.75 9.64
C ALA A 112 7.64 1.70 8.29
N ASP A 113 8.40 0.64 8.07
CA ASP A 113 9.07 0.37 6.80
C ASP A 113 9.00 -1.14 6.47
N TRP A 114 9.69 -1.54 5.40
CA TRP A 114 9.63 -2.90 4.87
C TRP A 114 10.21 -3.96 5.81
N SER A 115 11.23 -3.56 6.56
CA SER A 115 11.95 -4.41 7.50
C SER A 115 11.38 -4.35 8.91
N SER A 116 10.62 -3.29 9.23
CA SER A 116 10.05 -3.05 10.55
C SER A 116 8.59 -2.59 10.46
N GLY A 117 7.68 -3.40 11.02
CA GLY A 117 6.26 -3.07 11.08
C GLY A 117 5.87 -2.10 12.20
N ASN A 118 6.80 -1.72 13.08
CA ASN A 118 6.52 -0.92 14.28
C ASN A 118 7.54 0.20 14.55
N SER A 119 8.42 0.47 13.59
CA SER A 119 9.35 1.60 13.64
C SER A 119 9.78 1.97 12.22
N TYR A 120 10.06 3.26 12.00
CA TYR A 120 10.60 3.74 10.74
C TYR A 120 12.12 3.86 10.83
N CYS A 121 12.82 2.98 10.13
CA CYS A 121 14.25 3.01 9.90
C CYS A 121 14.48 3.00 8.38
N PRO A 122 14.71 4.16 7.73
CA PRO A 122 14.87 4.20 6.28
C PRO A 122 16.07 3.35 5.86
N THR A 123 15.79 2.14 5.39
CA THR A 123 16.77 1.28 4.77
C THR A 123 16.93 1.74 3.33
N ASN A 124 18.17 2.09 2.95
CA ASN A 124 18.49 2.47 1.59
C ASN A 124 18.19 1.28 0.66
N GLY A 125 17.21 1.43 -0.25
CA GLY A 125 17.15 0.62 -1.47
C GLY A 125 16.08 -0.47 -1.56
N LEU A 126 14.81 -0.14 -1.33
CA LEU A 126 13.76 -0.93 -1.97
C LEU A 126 13.57 -0.46 -3.41
N ASN A 127 13.76 -1.37 -4.35
CA ASN A 127 13.37 -1.16 -5.73
C ASN A 127 11.84 -1.18 -5.82
N TYR A 128 11.23 -0.01 -5.74
CA TYR A 128 9.82 0.17 -6.05
C TYR A 128 9.51 -0.45 -7.42
N GLY A 129 8.40 -1.18 -7.54
CA GLY A 129 7.96 -1.80 -8.79
C GLY A 129 8.65 -3.13 -9.17
N GLY A 130 9.54 -3.67 -8.35
CA GLY A 130 10.07 -5.02 -8.58
C GLY A 130 9.03 -6.10 -8.30
N CYS A 131 8.43 -6.71 -9.34
CA CYS A 131 7.40 -7.75 -9.22
C CYS A 131 7.91 -9.14 -8.79
N SER A 132 9.16 -9.24 -8.31
CA SER A 132 9.71 -10.49 -7.83
C SER A 132 8.88 -11.03 -6.66
N LYS A 133 8.43 -12.28 -6.77
CA LYS A 133 7.83 -13.03 -5.66
C LYS A 133 8.86 -13.19 -4.54
N SER A 134 8.45 -13.04 -3.28
CA SER A 134 9.30 -13.32 -2.12
C SER A 134 9.09 -14.73 -1.61
#